data_AF-A0AAN8FGY3-F1
#
_entry.id   AF-A0AAN8FGY3-F1
#
_cell.length_a   1.000
_cell.length_b   1.000
_cell.length_c   1.000
_cell.angle_alpha   90.00
_cell.angle_beta   90.00
_cell.angle_gamma   90.00
#
_symmetry.space_group_name_H-M   'P 1'
#
loop_
_entity.id
_entity.type
_entity.pdbx_description
1 polymer ?
#
loop_
_entity_poly.entity_id
_entity_poly.type
_entity_poly.pdbx_seq_one_letter_code
_entity_poly.pdbx_strand_id
1 'polypeptide(L)'
;MFNVLHNRSHEYGVSPFLWYFYSCLPRGLMASLPLAVLGMFLERRLKAIVLPALVFILLYSFLPHKELRFIIYSFPLINLSAAVFCARMFINREKSPARRLLHYGCCLHIVANLLATAAFLYAGARNYPGGDAIAHLQWTQRVDAHKPISVYIDNACAQTGVSRFMQLYDAWE
;
A
#
# COMPACT_ATOMS: atom_id res chain seq x y z
N MET A 1 -3.18 13.11 20.20
CA MET A 1 -4.55 13.32 20.73
C MET A 1 -5.19 14.55 20.06
N PHE A 2 -5.26 14.57 18.72
CA PHE A 2 -5.66 15.77 17.94
C PHE A 2 -7.10 15.65 17.39
N ASN A 3 -7.50 14.45 16.94
CA ASN A 3 -8.83 14.22 16.35
C ASN A 3 -9.96 14.01 17.37
N VAL A 4 -9.67 13.49 18.57
CA VAL A 4 -10.70 13.17 19.58
C VAL A 4 -11.14 14.40 20.36
N LEU A 5 -10.24 15.37 20.58
CA LEU A 5 -10.54 16.57 21.38
C LEU A 5 -11.01 17.77 20.54
N HIS A 6 -10.54 17.91 19.29
CA HIS A 6 -10.80 19.12 18.50
C HIS A 6 -11.75 18.91 17.31
N ASN A 7 -12.29 17.70 17.11
CA ASN A 7 -13.29 17.37 16.06
C ASN A 7 -12.93 17.87 14.64
N ARG A 8 -11.63 17.97 14.30
CA ARG A 8 -11.12 18.48 13.01
C ARG A 8 -10.93 17.38 11.96
N SER A 9 -11.62 16.24 12.13
CA SER A 9 -11.52 15.09 11.22
C SER A 9 -11.95 15.41 9.78
N HIS A 10 -12.72 16.49 9.58
CA HIS A 10 -13.14 16.96 8.26
C HIS A 10 -12.01 17.65 7.48
N GLU A 11 -10.97 18.19 8.14
CA GLU A 11 -9.86 18.88 7.45
C GLU A 11 -9.00 17.93 6.61
N TYR A 12 -9.01 16.63 6.92
CA TYR A 12 -8.26 15.59 6.22
C TYR A 12 -9.16 14.67 5.38
N GLY A 13 -10.43 15.04 5.20
CA GLY A 13 -11.43 14.27 4.44
C GLY A 13 -12.04 13.11 5.23
N VAL A 14 -13.33 12.86 4.97
CA VAL A 14 -14.11 11.75 5.53
C VAL A 14 -14.43 10.73 4.46
N SER A 15 -14.37 9.45 4.83
CA SER A 15 -14.69 8.33 3.92
C SER A 15 -15.82 7.47 4.47
N PRO A 16 -16.68 6.88 3.62
CA PRO A 16 -17.78 6.01 4.04
C PRO A 16 -17.31 4.87 4.94
N PHE A 17 -18.23 4.34 5.76
CA PHE A 17 -17.94 3.25 6.72
C PHE A 17 -17.23 2.06 6.07
N LEU A 18 -17.73 1.57 4.92
CA LEU A 18 -17.18 0.39 4.25
C LEU A 18 -15.96 0.66 3.36
N TRP A 19 -15.36 1.86 3.40
CA TRP A 19 -14.25 2.25 2.52
C TRP A 19 -13.08 1.26 2.55
N TYR A 20 -12.74 0.72 3.72
CA TYR A 20 -11.68 -0.29 3.79
C TYR A 20 -12.02 -1.56 3.00
N PHE A 21 -13.29 -1.99 2.99
CA PHE A 21 -13.73 -3.24 2.36
C PHE A 21 -13.87 -3.16 0.85
N TYR A 22 -14.49 -2.09 0.31
CA TYR A 22 -14.66 -1.97 -1.15
C TYR A 22 -13.50 -1.27 -1.84
N SER A 23 -12.64 -0.57 -1.08
CA SER A 23 -11.59 0.27 -1.66
C SER A 23 -10.18 -0.16 -1.26
N CYS A 24 -9.86 -0.28 0.03
CA CYS A 24 -8.49 -0.63 0.45
C CYS A 24 -8.14 -2.09 0.22
N LEU A 25 -8.98 -3.02 0.69
CA LEU A 25 -8.70 -4.44 0.57
C LEU A 25 -8.58 -4.88 -0.89
N PRO A 26 -9.46 -4.47 -1.83
CA PRO A 26 -9.32 -4.84 -3.23
C PRO A 26 -8.07 -4.24 -3.88
N ARG A 27 -7.72 -2.98 -3.57
CA ARG A 27 -6.54 -2.34 -4.15
C ARG A 27 -5.22 -2.86 -3.58
N GLY A 28 -5.17 -3.22 -2.31
CA GLY A 28 -3.92 -3.69 -1.70
C GLY A 28 -3.71 -5.21 -1.76
N LEU A 29 -4.78 -6.02 -1.80
CA LEU A 29 -4.67 -7.48 -1.96
C LEU A 29 -4.82 -7.89 -3.43
N MET A 30 -5.42 -7.07 -4.28
CA MET A 30 -5.54 -7.29 -5.72
C MET A 30 -6.07 -8.71 -6.03
N ALA A 31 -5.36 -9.47 -6.86
CA ALA A 31 -5.78 -10.83 -7.22
C ALA A 31 -5.73 -11.80 -6.03
N SER A 32 -5.01 -11.46 -4.94
CA SER A 32 -4.92 -12.30 -3.73
C SER A 32 -6.17 -12.27 -2.87
N LEU A 33 -7.05 -11.28 -3.03
CA LEU A 33 -8.27 -11.19 -2.24
C LEU A 33 -9.16 -12.43 -2.35
N PRO A 34 -9.55 -12.91 -3.56
CA PRO A 34 -10.36 -14.12 -3.69
C PRO A 34 -9.63 -15.36 -3.12
N LEU A 35 -8.32 -15.48 -3.33
CA LEU A 35 -7.53 -16.61 -2.82
C LEU A 35 -7.46 -16.59 -1.28
N ALA A 36 -7.39 -15.42 -0.67
CA ALA A 36 -7.42 -15.27 0.79
C ALA A 36 -8.76 -15.76 1.36
N VAL A 37 -9.87 -15.46 0.69
CA VAL A 37 -11.20 -15.96 1.08
C VAL A 37 -11.27 -17.48 0.94
N LEU A 38 -10.83 -18.03 -0.19
CA LEU A 38 -10.78 -19.48 -0.42
C LEU A 38 -9.88 -20.20 0.60
N GLY A 39 -8.74 -19.61 0.97
CA GLY A 39 -7.84 -20.13 2.00
C GLY A 39 -8.52 -20.30 3.35
N MET A 40 -9.34 -19.34 3.77
CA MET A 40 -10.09 -19.42 5.03
C MET A 40 -11.16 -20.52 5.04
N PHE A 41 -11.75 -20.81 3.88
CA PHE A 41 -12.70 -21.92 3.73
C PHE A 41 -11.99 -23.28 3.73
N LEU A 42 -10.81 -23.33 3.13
CA LEU A 42 -10.00 -24.54 3.01
C LEU A 42 -9.36 -24.97 4.34
N GLU A 43 -8.80 -24.02 5.11
CA GLU A 43 -8.07 -24.30 6.34
C GLU A 43 -8.69 -23.55 7.53
N ARG A 44 -9.40 -24.29 8.39
CA ARG A 44 -10.15 -23.70 9.52
C ARG A 44 -9.25 -22.98 10.52
N ARG A 45 -7.99 -23.42 10.67
CA ARG A 45 -7.01 -22.81 11.58
C ARG A 45 -6.71 -21.35 11.22
N LEU A 46 -6.82 -20.99 9.95
CA LEU A 46 -6.60 -19.62 9.50
C LEU A 46 -7.66 -18.64 9.99
N LYS A 47 -8.87 -19.11 10.30
CA LYS A 47 -9.93 -18.25 10.82
C LYS A 47 -9.53 -17.59 12.14
N ALA A 48 -8.77 -18.30 12.98
CA ALA A 48 -8.26 -17.75 14.23
C ALA A 48 -7.24 -16.60 14.02
N ILE A 49 -6.64 -16.49 12.84
CA ILE A 49 -5.65 -15.46 12.49
C ILE A 49 -6.32 -14.32 11.71
N VAL A 50 -7.14 -14.66 10.69
CA VAL A 50 -7.72 -13.68 9.77
C VAL A 50 -8.94 -12.99 10.37
N LEU A 51 -9.78 -13.67 11.17
CA LEU A 51 -10.97 -13.05 11.76
C LEU A 51 -10.62 -11.89 12.70
N PRO A 52 -9.62 -11.99 13.61
CA PRO A 52 -9.18 -10.84 14.39
C PRO A 52 -8.72 -9.65 13.52
N ALA A 53 -8.04 -9.91 12.41
CA ALA A 53 -7.63 -8.87 11.47
C ALA A 53 -8.83 -8.18 10.81
N LEU A 54 -9.86 -8.95 10.43
CA LEU A 54 -11.10 -8.40 9.86
C LEU A 54 -11.92 -7.63 10.90
N VAL A 55 -12.00 -8.13 12.14
CA VAL A 55 -12.64 -7.42 13.25
C VAL A 55 -11.90 -6.11 13.53
N PHE A 56 -10.57 -6.12 13.54
CA PHE A 56 -9.76 -4.92 13.69
C PHE A 56 -10.08 -3.88 12.60
N ILE A 57 -10.13 -4.29 11.32
CA ILE A 57 -10.52 -3.40 10.21
C ILE A 57 -11.94 -2.86 10.43
N LEU A 58 -12.89 -3.71 10.85
CA LEU A 58 -14.27 -3.31 11.11
C LEU A 58 -14.37 -2.27 12.24
N LEU A 59 -13.60 -2.44 13.32
CA LEU A 59 -13.54 -1.46 14.40
C LEU A 59 -12.98 -0.12 13.91
N TYR A 60 -11.93 -0.16 13.09
CA TYR A 60 -11.37 1.05 12.48
C TYR A 60 -12.30 1.69 11.44
N SER A 61 -13.23 0.95 10.85
CA SER A 61 -14.24 1.50 9.93
C SER A 61 -15.17 2.53 10.57
N PHE A 62 -15.33 2.50 11.90
CA PHE A 62 -16.12 3.48 12.65
C PHE A 62 -15.47 4.88 12.69
N LEU A 63 -14.16 4.99 12.44
CA LEU A 63 -13.49 6.29 12.42
C LEU A 63 -13.90 7.07 11.16
N PRO A 64 -14.34 8.35 11.29
CA PRO A 64 -14.71 9.18 10.13
C PRO A 64 -13.56 9.41 9.15
N HIS A 65 -12.37 9.70 9.68
CA HIS A 65 -11.14 9.82 8.92
C HIS A 65 -10.47 8.45 8.80
N LYS A 66 -10.16 8.05 7.56
CA LYS A 66 -9.63 6.73 7.24
C LYS A 66 -8.36 6.88 6.43
N GLU A 67 -7.35 6.10 6.80
CA GLU A 67 -6.07 6.05 6.10
C GLU A 67 -5.58 4.60 6.04
N LEU A 68 -4.89 4.25 4.95
CA LEU A 68 -4.34 2.91 4.78
C LEU A 68 -3.40 2.53 5.92
N ARG A 69 -2.64 3.51 6.45
CA ARG A 69 -1.64 3.27 7.51
C ARG A 69 -2.24 2.70 8.80
N PHE A 70 -3.52 2.94 9.07
CA PHE A 70 -4.17 2.44 10.29
C PHE A 70 -4.41 0.93 10.24
N ILE A 71 -4.56 0.35 9.04
CA ILE A 71 -4.88 -1.06 8.85
C ILE A 71 -3.77 -1.87 8.17
N ILE A 72 -2.60 -1.25 7.92
CA ILE A 72 -1.53 -1.87 7.12
C ILE A 72 -1.05 -3.20 7.70
N TYR A 73 -1.06 -3.35 9.03
CA TYR A 73 -0.64 -4.58 9.73
C TYR A 73 -1.61 -5.75 9.56
N SER A 74 -2.84 -5.50 9.09
CA SER A 74 -3.82 -6.56 8.78
C SER A 74 -3.52 -7.25 7.45
N PHE A 75 -2.81 -6.59 6.52
CA PHE A 75 -2.53 -7.12 5.19
C PHE A 75 -1.72 -8.42 5.20
N PRO A 76 -0.59 -8.52 5.94
CA PRO A 76 0.17 -9.78 6.03
C PRO A 76 -0.68 -10.94 6.57
N LEU A 77 -1.55 -10.68 7.55
CA LEU A 77 -2.42 -11.70 8.15
C LEU A 77 -3.45 -12.23 7.15
N ILE A 78 -4.03 -11.36 6.32
CA ILE A 78 -4.96 -11.77 5.26
C ILE A 78 -4.21 -12.48 4.12
N ASN A 79 -3.04 -11.97 3.71
CA ASN A 79 -2.20 -12.58 2.68
C ASN A 79 -1.68 -13.97 3.06
N LEU A 80 -1.46 -14.24 4.35
CA LEU A 80 -1.13 -15.57 4.83
C LEU A 80 -2.17 -16.61 4.37
N SER A 81 -3.45 -16.24 4.37
CA SER A 81 -4.52 -17.13 3.91
C SER A 81 -4.40 -17.47 2.43
N ALA A 82 -4.13 -16.47 1.59
CA ALA A 82 -3.88 -16.69 0.17
C ALA A 82 -2.63 -17.55 -0.05
N ALA A 83 -1.56 -17.31 0.72
CA ALA A 83 -0.33 -18.09 0.64
C ALA A 83 -0.56 -19.58 1.00
N VAL A 84 -1.34 -19.87 2.05
CA VAL A 84 -1.68 -21.25 2.43
C VAL A 84 -2.54 -21.93 1.35
N PHE A 85 -3.46 -21.20 0.71
CA PHE A 85 -4.20 -21.72 -0.43
C PHE A 85 -3.27 -22.10 -1.58
N CYS A 86 -2.37 -21.20 -1.99
CA CYS A 86 -1.37 -21.46 -3.02
C CYS A 86 -0.48 -22.67 -2.69
N ALA A 87 0.01 -22.75 -1.45
CA ALA A 87 0.85 -23.85 -0.98
C ALA A 87 0.10 -25.19 -1.05
N ARG A 88 -1.18 -25.22 -0.64
CA ARG A 88 -1.99 -26.45 -0.72
C ARG A 88 -2.23 -26.89 -2.16
N MET A 89 -2.47 -25.95 -3.08
CA MET A 89 -2.63 -26.26 -4.51
C MET A 89 -1.34 -26.78 -5.12
N PHE A 90 -0.19 -26.20 -4.74
CA PHE A 90 1.12 -26.67 -5.18
C PHE A 90 1.44 -28.10 -4.70
N ILE A 91 1.23 -28.40 -3.42
CA ILE A 91 1.52 -29.72 -2.83
C ILE A 91 0.61 -30.81 -3.44
N ASN A 92 -0.65 -30.48 -3.70
CA ASN A 92 -1.64 -31.45 -4.19
C ASN A 92 -1.82 -31.43 -5.71
N ARG A 93 -0.96 -30.76 -6.48
CA ARG A 93 -1.12 -30.51 -7.92
C ARG A 93 -1.25 -31.79 -8.76
N GLU A 94 -0.58 -32.87 -8.37
CA GLU A 94 -0.59 -34.14 -9.12
C GLU A 94 -1.77 -35.04 -8.77
N LYS A 95 -2.57 -34.70 -7.75
CA LYS A 95 -3.67 -35.57 -7.30
C LYS A 95 -4.89 -35.55 -8.22
N SER A 96 -5.04 -34.52 -9.05
CA SER A 96 -6.18 -34.36 -9.96
C SER A 96 -5.88 -33.30 -11.01
N PRO A 97 -6.36 -33.44 -12.27
CA PRO A 97 -6.23 -32.42 -13.30
C PRO A 97 -6.83 -31.07 -12.88
N ALA A 98 -7.92 -31.07 -12.11
CA ALA A 98 -8.52 -29.85 -11.58
C ALA A 98 -7.58 -29.10 -10.62
N ARG A 99 -6.85 -29.84 -9.76
CA ARG A 99 -5.87 -29.24 -8.83
C ARG A 99 -4.64 -28.73 -9.58
N ARG A 100 -4.23 -29.41 -10.65
CA ARG A 100 -3.17 -28.95 -11.54
C ARG A 100 -3.57 -27.62 -12.21
N LEU A 101 -4.80 -27.51 -12.70
CA LEU A 101 -5.33 -26.25 -13.25
C LEU A 101 -5.35 -25.12 -12.21
N LEU A 102 -5.83 -25.39 -10.99
CA LEU A 102 -5.83 -24.41 -9.89
C LEU A 102 -4.41 -23.97 -9.52
N HIS A 103 -3.43 -24.88 -9.56
CA HIS A 103 -2.03 -24.53 -9.34
C HIS A 103 -1.50 -23.56 -10.42
N TYR A 104 -1.77 -23.81 -11.70
CA TYR A 104 -1.44 -22.86 -12.77
C TYR A 104 -2.15 -21.51 -12.57
N GLY A 105 -3.40 -21.53 -12.11
CA GLY A 105 -4.13 -20.33 -11.71
C GLY A 105 -3.42 -19.55 -10.60
N CYS A 106 -2.88 -20.23 -9.58
CA CYS A 106 -2.08 -19.60 -8.52
C CYS A 106 -0.78 -18.98 -9.06
N CYS A 107 -0.10 -19.65 -10.00
CA CYS A 107 1.09 -19.08 -10.66
C CYS A 107 0.75 -17.82 -11.46
N LEU A 108 -0.33 -17.86 -12.25
CA LEU A 108 -0.80 -16.72 -13.03
C LEU A 108 -1.20 -15.55 -12.11
N HIS A 109 -1.85 -15.84 -11.00
CA HIS A 109 -2.18 -14.86 -9.96
C HIS A 109 -0.95 -14.12 -9.42
N ILE A 110 0.15 -14.83 -9.15
CA ILE A 110 1.39 -14.22 -8.66
C ILE A 110 1.95 -13.27 -9.72
N VAL A 111 1.99 -13.69 -10.99
CA VAL A 111 2.43 -12.86 -12.11
C VAL A 111 1.54 -11.62 -12.27
N ALA A 112 0.22 -11.80 -12.22
CA ALA A 112 -0.73 -10.69 -12.32
C ALA A 112 -0.55 -9.66 -11.20
N ASN A 113 -0.35 -10.11 -9.96
CA ASN A 113 -0.06 -9.20 -8.84
C ASN A 113 1.29 -8.50 -8.98
N LEU A 114 2.32 -9.17 -9.49
CA LEU A 114 3.62 -8.55 -9.74
C LEU A 114 3.49 -7.43 -10.77
N LEU A 115 2.81 -7.69 -11.88
CA LEU A 115 2.56 -6.70 -12.93
C LEU A 115 1.71 -5.52 -12.40
N ALA A 116 0.63 -5.80 -11.67
CA ALA A 116 -0.20 -4.75 -11.08
C ALA A 116 0.57 -3.91 -10.05
N THR A 117 1.39 -4.56 -9.21
CA THR A 117 2.26 -3.86 -8.25
C THR A 117 3.28 -2.99 -8.96
N ALA A 118 3.91 -3.48 -10.04
CA ALA A 118 4.83 -2.68 -10.85
C ALA A 118 4.14 -1.47 -11.50
N ALA A 119 2.93 -1.65 -12.02
CA ALA A 119 2.14 -0.56 -12.59
C ALA A 119 1.77 0.50 -11.53
N PHE A 120 1.30 0.08 -10.34
CA PHE A 120 1.01 1.01 -9.25
C PHE A 120 2.26 1.68 -8.68
N LEU A 121 3.39 0.97 -8.62
CA LEU A 121 4.67 1.54 -8.21
C LEU A 121 5.13 2.60 -9.21
N TYR A 122 5.04 2.32 -10.51
CA TYR A 122 5.38 3.27 -11.56
C TYR A 122 4.49 4.52 -11.50
N ALA A 123 3.17 4.34 -11.39
CA ALA A 123 2.24 5.45 -11.24
C ALA A 123 2.51 6.24 -9.95
N GLY A 124 2.78 5.55 -8.84
CA GLY A 124 3.10 6.16 -7.55
C GLY A 124 4.41 6.96 -7.57
N ALA A 125 5.44 6.46 -8.26
CA ALA A 125 6.72 7.15 -8.40
C ALA A 125 6.56 8.51 -9.11
N ARG A 126 5.54 8.70 -9.95
CA ARG A 126 5.23 9.96 -10.63
C ARG A 126 4.39 10.94 -9.81
N ASN A 127 3.91 10.55 -8.62
CA ASN A 127 3.11 11.41 -7.75
C ASN A 127 3.95 12.28 -6.78
N TYR A 128 5.23 12.52 -7.09
CA TYR A 128 6.16 13.27 -6.26
C TYR A 128 6.77 14.49 -6.98
N PRO A 129 5.93 15.45 -7.47
CA PRO A 129 6.39 16.61 -8.24
C PRO A 129 7.34 17.53 -7.45
N GLY A 130 7.26 17.58 -6.12
CA GLY A 130 8.21 18.34 -5.30
C GLY A 130 9.62 17.79 -5.44
N GLY A 131 9.78 16.46 -5.41
CA GLY A 131 11.07 15.80 -5.65
C GLY A 131 11.64 16.10 -7.03
N ASP A 132 10.81 16.09 -8.07
CA ASP A 132 11.21 16.45 -9.43
C ASP A 132 11.62 17.93 -9.52
N ALA A 133 10.90 18.82 -8.83
CA ALA A 133 11.19 20.25 -8.81
C ALA A 133 12.55 20.58 -8.19
N ILE A 134 12.89 19.99 -7.03
CA ILE A 134 14.19 20.22 -6.40
C ILE A 134 15.33 19.61 -7.23
N ALA A 135 15.12 18.44 -7.83
CA ALA A 135 16.10 17.83 -8.74
C ALA A 135 16.35 18.73 -9.96
N HIS A 136 15.29 19.27 -10.56
CA HIS A 136 15.38 20.17 -11.71
C HIS A 136 16.05 21.51 -11.36
N LEU A 137 15.74 22.10 -10.20
CA LEU A 137 16.36 23.34 -9.72
C LEU A 137 17.88 23.16 -9.55
N GLN A 138 18.29 22.11 -8.84
CA GLN A 138 19.71 21.81 -8.62
C GLN A 138 20.45 21.55 -9.93
N TRP A 139 19.85 20.79 -10.85
CA TRP A 139 20.44 20.55 -12.17
C TRP A 139 20.63 21.84 -12.97
N THR A 140 19.63 22.73 -12.93
CA THR A 140 19.63 23.99 -13.70
C THR A 140 20.64 24.99 -13.13
N GLN A 141 20.78 25.07 -11.81
CA GLN A 141 21.70 25.98 -11.11
C GLN A 141 23.03 25.33 -10.72
N ARG A 142 23.41 24.20 -11.35
CA ARG A 142 24.64 23.45 -11.03
C ARG A 142 25.93 24.27 -11.12
N VAL A 143 25.95 25.34 -11.91
CA VAL A 143 27.11 26.25 -12.05
C VAL A 143 27.29 27.09 -10.77
N ASP A 144 26.20 27.36 -10.08
CA ASP A 144 26.15 28.14 -8.85
C ASP A 144 26.09 27.25 -7.60
N ALA A 145 26.49 25.98 -7.73
CA ALA A 145 26.49 24.99 -6.66
C ALA A 145 27.25 25.42 -5.39
N HIS A 146 28.29 26.25 -5.54
CA HIS A 146 29.11 26.72 -4.41
C HIS A 146 28.69 28.10 -3.88
N LYS A 147 27.69 28.74 -4.49
CA LYS A 147 27.18 30.02 -3.99
C LYS A 147 26.20 29.77 -2.84
N PRO A 148 26.19 30.65 -1.82
CA PRO A 148 25.17 30.60 -0.79
C PRO A 148 23.81 31.00 -1.38
N ILE A 149 22.95 30.01 -1.62
CA ILE A 149 21.60 30.18 -2.18
C ILE A 149 20.60 29.64 -1.17
N SER A 150 19.60 30.44 -0.82
CA SER A 150 18.49 29.99 0.00
C SER A 150 17.33 29.50 -0.86
N VAL A 151 16.85 28.27 -0.62
CA VAL A 151 15.74 27.63 -1.34
C VAL A 151 14.56 27.46 -0.40
N TYR A 152 13.50 28.24 -0.62
CA TYR A 152 12.27 28.09 0.14
C TYR A 152 11.50 26.82 -0.28
N ILE A 153 11.26 25.94 0.69
CA ILE A 153 10.47 24.72 0.50
C ILE A 153 9.13 24.91 1.21
N ASP A 154 8.05 24.99 0.44
CA ASP A 154 6.71 25.07 1.01
C ASP A 154 6.20 23.68 1.47
N ASN A 155 5.04 23.67 2.15
CA ASN A 155 4.47 22.44 2.65
C ASN A 155 4.08 21.46 1.52
N ALA A 156 3.65 21.96 0.36
CA ALA A 156 3.27 21.10 -0.77
C ALA A 156 4.49 20.37 -1.34
N CYS A 157 5.60 21.08 -1.54
CA CYS A 157 6.87 20.52 -1.97
C CYS A 157 7.39 19.46 -0.97
N ALA A 158 7.39 19.77 0.33
CA ALA A 158 7.80 18.84 1.36
C ALA A 158 6.93 17.56 1.40
N GLN A 159 5.62 17.70 1.23
CA GLN A 159 4.69 16.56 1.21
C GLN A 159 4.77 15.73 -0.09
N THR A 160 5.29 16.30 -1.18
CA THR A 160 5.38 15.68 -2.50
C THR A 160 6.81 15.33 -2.91
N GLY A 161 7.69 15.06 -1.95
CA GLY A 161 8.96 14.36 -2.18
C GLY A 161 10.22 15.19 -1.96
N VAL A 162 10.13 16.49 -1.65
CA VAL A 162 11.32 17.25 -1.24
C VAL A 162 11.79 16.78 0.13
N SER A 163 13.06 16.41 0.23
CA SER A 163 13.72 15.97 1.46
C SER A 163 15.17 16.43 1.47
N ARG A 164 15.76 16.58 2.66
CA ARG A 164 17.19 16.92 2.81
C ARG A 164 18.13 15.89 2.19
N PHE A 165 17.70 14.63 2.05
CA PHE A 165 18.50 13.61 1.34
C PHE A 165 18.66 13.90 -0.17
N MET A 166 17.83 14.76 -0.74
CA MET A 166 17.94 15.19 -2.14
C MET A 166 18.84 16.42 -2.32
N GLN A 167 19.30 17.04 -1.23
CA GLN A 167 20.19 18.20 -1.29
C GLN A 167 21.57 17.76 -1.79
N LEU A 168 21.97 18.28 -2.95
CA LEU A 168 23.25 17.96 -3.59
C LEU A 168 24.35 18.97 -3.27
N TYR A 169 23.97 20.17 -2.83
CA TYR A 169 24.90 21.28 -2.63
C TYR A 169 24.85 21.77 -1.18
N ASP A 170 25.96 21.58 -0.46
CA ASP A 170 26.08 21.95 0.95
C ASP A 170 26.07 23.47 1.19
N ALA A 171 26.41 24.25 0.15
CA ALA A 171 26.39 25.72 0.22
C ALA A 171 24.98 26.30 0.19
N TRP A 172 23.96 25.50 -0.13
CA TRP A 172 22.57 25.96 -0.21
C TRP A 172 21.83 25.72 1.11
N GLU A 173 20.87 26.58 1.42
CA GLU A 173 20.08 26.55 2.68
C GLU A 173 18.57 26.50 2.47
#